data_AF-A0A2A5BCA5-F1
#
_entry.id   AF-A0A2A5BCA5-F1
#
_cell.length_a   1.000
_cell.length_b   1.000
_cell.length_c   1.000
_cell.angle_alpha   90.00
_cell.angle_beta   90.00
_cell.angle_gamma   90.00
#
_symmetry.space_group_name_H-M   'P 1'
#
loop_
_entity.id
_entity.type
_entity.pdbx_description
1 polymer ?
#
loop_
_entity_poly.entity_id
_entity_poly.type
_entity_poly.pdbx_seq_one_letter_code
_entity_poly.pdbx_strand_id
1 'polypeptide(L)'
;MAWQEKIVRKAYPVISSEGLTNIFVENYLAEHCHTFRGVFSADRIPNILALEKRFSIVVNLSNYGEIGSHFIAIIVFEDHVIYIDVLGEECTNKHIKKYLDYLRKPIQSNIRKIQSNTSRCCGFFAIVYVMYFERPTVIEIVFHRGEQNLYRNDDLCIQYIIALRQ
;
A
#
# COMPACT_ATOMS: atom_id res chain seq x y z
N MET A 1 -15.68 -16.81 15.19
CA MET A 1 -14.93 -16.17 16.29
C MET A 1 -13.53 -16.76 16.50
N ALA A 2 -13.34 -18.06 16.78
CA ALA A 2 -12.00 -18.64 17.01
C ALA A 2 -11.01 -18.59 15.80
N TRP A 3 -11.52 -18.47 14.56
CA TRP A 3 -10.68 -18.38 13.35
C TRP A 3 -10.18 -16.94 13.07
N GLN A 4 -11.04 -15.94 13.29
CA GLN A 4 -10.65 -14.52 13.26
C GLN A 4 -9.56 -14.24 14.29
N GLU A 5 -9.68 -14.82 15.50
CA GLU A 5 -8.63 -14.75 16.53
C GLU A 5 -7.31 -15.39 16.09
N LYS A 6 -7.33 -16.50 15.33
CA LYS A 6 -6.13 -17.14 14.77
C LYS A 6 -5.45 -16.30 13.67
N ILE A 7 -6.21 -15.54 12.88
CA ILE A 7 -5.66 -14.65 11.84
C ILE A 7 -5.17 -13.35 12.46
N VAL A 8 -5.94 -12.74 13.37
CA VAL A 8 -5.46 -11.64 14.20
C VAL A 8 -4.17 -12.08 14.89
N ARG A 9 -4.13 -13.25 15.55
CA ARG A 9 -2.90 -13.83 16.11
C ARG A 9 -1.88 -14.36 15.09
N LYS A 10 -2.12 -14.33 13.78
CA LYS A 10 -1.11 -14.63 12.72
C LYS A 10 -0.61 -13.36 12.03
N ALA A 11 -1.44 -12.31 11.94
CA ALA A 11 -1.10 -11.01 11.41
C ALA A 11 -0.44 -10.13 12.49
N TYR A 12 -0.97 -10.11 13.71
CA TYR A 12 -0.39 -9.40 14.87
C TYR A 12 1.02 -9.84 15.26
N PRO A 13 1.43 -11.14 15.23
CA PRO A 13 2.83 -11.48 15.45
C PRO A 13 3.75 -11.10 14.27
N VAL A 14 3.19 -10.67 13.14
CA VAL A 14 3.95 -10.20 11.95
C VAL A 14 4.02 -8.67 11.90
N ILE A 15 3.17 -7.96 12.65
CA ILE A 15 3.41 -6.55 12.98
C ILE A 15 4.56 -6.55 13.97
N SER A 16 5.77 -6.46 13.43
CA SER A 16 6.94 -6.18 14.25
C SER A 16 6.72 -4.86 14.98
N SER A 17 7.56 -4.55 15.97
CA SER A 17 7.62 -3.18 16.48
C SER A 17 7.80 -2.16 15.35
N GLU A 18 8.27 -2.54 14.16
CA GLU A 18 8.52 -1.65 13.02
C GLU A 18 7.39 -1.65 11.96
N GLY A 19 6.30 -2.39 12.19
CA GLY A 19 5.21 -2.56 11.21
C GLY A 19 5.35 -3.83 10.37
N LEU A 20 4.71 -3.84 9.19
CA LEU A 20 4.78 -4.97 8.24
C LEU A 20 6.11 -5.00 7.48
N THR A 21 6.57 -6.20 7.13
CA THR A 21 7.79 -6.37 6.32
C THR A 21 7.47 -6.35 4.82
N ASN A 22 8.46 -6.00 3.99
CA ASN A 22 8.35 -6.11 2.53
C ASN A 22 7.90 -7.51 2.10
N ILE A 23 8.49 -8.55 2.70
CA ILE A 23 8.20 -9.97 2.40
C ILE A 23 6.72 -10.29 2.66
N PHE A 24 6.15 -9.81 3.77
CA PHE A 24 4.75 -10.07 4.07
C PHE A 24 3.83 -9.39 3.05
N VAL A 25 4.05 -8.10 2.77
CA VAL A 25 3.24 -7.34 1.80
C VAL A 25 3.34 -7.98 0.42
N GLU A 26 4.54 -8.36 0.00
CA GLU A 26 4.80 -8.99 -1.29
C GLU A 26 4.08 -10.33 -1.41
N ASN A 27 4.29 -11.24 -0.47
CA ASN A 27 3.67 -12.57 -0.51
C ASN A 27 2.14 -12.47 -0.49
N TYR A 28 1.59 -11.59 0.37
CA TYR A 28 0.15 -11.42 0.48
C TYR A 28 -0.45 -10.90 -0.83
N LEU A 29 0.11 -9.84 -1.40
CA LEU A 29 -0.44 -9.25 -2.62
C LEU A 29 -0.20 -10.12 -3.85
N ALA A 30 0.95 -10.81 -3.95
CA ALA A 30 1.21 -11.75 -5.04
C ALA A 30 0.24 -12.93 -5.05
N GLU A 31 -0.22 -13.38 -3.88
CA GLU A 31 -1.23 -14.45 -3.76
C GLU A 31 -2.63 -13.99 -4.18
N HIS A 32 -2.97 -12.70 -4.00
CA HIS A 32 -4.35 -12.21 -4.14
C HIS A 32 -4.59 -11.26 -5.33
N CYS A 33 -3.54 -10.71 -5.95
CA CYS A 33 -3.64 -9.69 -6.99
C CYS A 33 -2.83 -10.06 -8.23
N HIS A 34 -3.49 -10.24 -9.38
CA HIS A 34 -2.85 -10.64 -10.64
C HIS A 34 -2.07 -9.51 -11.30
N THR A 35 -2.49 -8.25 -11.09
CA THR A 35 -1.78 -7.08 -11.64
C THR A 35 -0.64 -6.60 -10.76
N PHE A 36 -0.47 -7.19 -9.58
CA PHE A 36 0.63 -6.83 -8.68
C PHE A 36 1.98 -7.30 -9.23
N ARG A 37 3.00 -6.46 -9.11
CA ARG A 37 4.36 -6.71 -9.66
C ARG A 37 5.45 -6.75 -8.61
N GLY A 38 5.12 -6.56 -7.35
CA GLY A 38 6.05 -6.73 -6.24
C GLY A 38 6.19 -5.51 -5.36
N VAL A 39 7.08 -5.67 -4.37
CA VAL A 39 7.46 -4.62 -3.41
C VAL A 39 8.87 -4.16 -3.73
N PHE A 40 9.07 -2.86 -3.92
CA PHE A 40 10.37 -2.30 -4.29
C PHE A 40 10.86 -1.27 -3.27
N SER A 41 12.18 -1.10 -3.16
CA SER A 41 12.76 0.10 -2.54
C SER A 41 12.64 1.28 -3.49
N ALA A 42 12.67 2.50 -2.96
CA ALA A 42 12.47 3.73 -3.74
C ALA A 42 13.41 3.84 -4.95
N ASP A 43 14.65 3.35 -4.81
CA ASP A 43 15.72 3.42 -5.80
C ASP A 43 15.78 2.23 -6.78
N ARG A 44 14.97 1.18 -6.58
CA ARG A 44 15.03 -0.06 -7.37
C ARG A 44 13.71 -0.42 -8.05
N ILE A 45 12.88 0.56 -8.37
CA ILE A 45 11.69 0.32 -9.19
C ILE A 45 12.12 -0.02 -10.64
N PRO A 46 11.76 -1.20 -11.20
CA PRO A 46 12.21 -1.57 -12.53
C PRO A 46 11.51 -0.78 -13.64
N ASN A 47 12.28 -0.09 -14.48
CA ASN A 47 11.73 0.66 -15.62
C ASN A 47 10.99 -0.23 -16.64
N ILE A 48 11.33 -1.52 -16.71
CA ILE A 48 10.65 -2.47 -17.62
C ILE A 48 9.14 -2.55 -17.35
N LEU A 49 8.71 -2.31 -16.11
CA LEU A 49 7.28 -2.28 -15.74
C LEU A 49 6.52 -1.17 -16.47
N ALA A 50 7.19 -0.08 -16.86
CA ALA A 50 6.55 1.01 -17.60
C ALA A 50 6.03 0.60 -18.99
N LEU A 51 6.47 -0.56 -19.51
CA LEU A 51 5.94 -1.13 -20.74
C LEU A 51 4.56 -1.77 -20.55
N GLU A 52 4.17 -2.09 -19.31
CA GLU A 52 2.88 -2.68 -19.00
C GLU A 52 1.78 -1.61 -18.97
N LYS A 53 0.62 -1.94 -19.55
CA LYS A 53 -0.53 -1.03 -19.57
C LYS A 53 -1.22 -0.90 -18.22
N ARG A 54 -1.20 -1.96 -17.40
CA ARG A 54 -1.85 -1.99 -16.10
C ARG A 54 -1.07 -2.85 -15.12
N PHE A 55 -0.71 -2.27 -13.99
CA PHE A 55 -0.07 -2.99 -12.89
C PHE A 55 -0.19 -2.23 -11.57
N SER A 56 0.14 -2.90 -10.48
CA SER A 56 0.31 -2.26 -9.16
C SER A 56 1.64 -2.67 -8.53
N ILE A 57 2.24 -1.75 -7.78
CA ILE A 57 3.42 -2.00 -6.96
C ILE A 57 3.24 -1.32 -5.60
N VAL A 58 3.93 -1.87 -4.60
CA VAL A 58 4.14 -1.18 -3.33
C VAL A 58 5.60 -0.76 -3.28
N VAL A 59 5.85 0.46 -2.81
CA VAL A 59 7.20 1.00 -2.71
C VAL A 59 7.48 1.38 -1.27
N ASN A 60 8.61 0.93 -0.74
CA ASN A 60 9.14 1.46 0.51
C ASN A 60 9.92 2.76 0.19
N LEU A 61 9.67 3.84 0.96
CA LEU A 61 10.37 5.10 0.75
C LEU A 61 11.88 5.03 1.02
N SER A 62 12.33 4.03 1.78
CA SER A 62 13.76 3.77 2.00
C SER A 62 14.43 3.15 0.75
N ASN A 63 15.72 3.44 0.57
CA ASN A 63 16.52 2.82 -0.49
C ASN A 63 16.88 1.37 -0.15
N TYR A 64 17.37 0.64 -1.15
CA TYR A 64 17.82 -0.72 -0.96
C TYR A 64 18.97 -0.79 0.07
N GLY A 65 18.83 -1.68 1.06
CA GLY A 65 19.81 -1.87 2.13
C GLY A 65 19.63 -0.94 3.32
N GLU A 66 18.70 0.01 3.25
CA GLU A 66 18.30 0.83 4.40
C GLU A 66 17.17 0.15 5.19
N ILE A 67 17.02 0.54 6.46
CA ILE A 67 15.87 0.15 7.27
C ILE A 67 14.61 0.77 6.65
N GLY A 68 13.55 -0.03 6.51
CA GLY A 68 12.29 0.40 5.93
C GLY A 68 11.65 1.54 6.74
N SER A 69 11.02 2.48 6.05
CA SER A 69 10.46 3.69 6.68
C SER A 69 8.94 3.79 6.51
N HIS A 70 8.47 3.77 5.26
CA HIS A 70 7.06 3.97 4.93
C HIS A 70 6.70 3.28 3.63
N PHE A 71 5.49 2.73 3.56
CA PHE A 71 4.95 2.14 2.34
C PHE A 71 4.00 3.08 1.63
N ILE A 72 4.19 3.20 0.32
CA ILE A 72 3.25 3.85 -0.60
C ILE A 72 2.79 2.84 -1.66
N ALA A 73 1.63 3.07 -2.26
CA ALA A 73 1.13 2.25 -3.37
C ALA A 73 1.12 3.05 -4.67
N ILE A 74 1.56 2.42 -5.76
CA ILE A 74 1.46 2.97 -7.12
C ILE A 74 0.62 2.00 -7.94
N ILE A 75 -0.47 2.52 -8.52
CA ILE A 75 -1.36 1.78 -9.40
C ILE A 75 -1.33 2.46 -10.76
N VAL A 76 -0.93 1.72 -11.78
CA VAL A 76 -0.82 2.22 -13.15
C VAL A 76 -1.98 1.70 -13.97
N PHE A 77 -2.68 2.61 -14.62
CA PHE A 77 -3.67 2.36 -15.66
C PHE A 77 -3.12 2.79 -17.01
N GLU A 78 -3.86 2.53 -18.10
CA GLU A 78 -3.40 2.85 -19.45
C GLU A 78 -3.18 4.36 -19.62
N ASP A 79 -4.05 5.18 -19.05
CA ASP A 79 -4.16 6.62 -19.24
C ASP A 79 -3.72 7.46 -18.03
N HIS A 80 -3.62 6.87 -16.82
CA HIS A 80 -3.25 7.60 -15.61
C HIS A 80 -2.52 6.72 -14.60
N VAL A 81 -1.95 7.36 -13.58
CA VAL A 81 -1.30 6.72 -12.44
C VAL A 81 -1.95 7.21 -11.17
N ILE A 82 -2.22 6.29 -10.25
CA ILE A 82 -2.65 6.60 -8.89
C ILE A 82 -1.46 6.40 -7.96
N TYR A 83 -1.04 7.47 -7.30
CA TYR A 83 -0.02 7.47 -6.26
C TYR A 83 -0.72 7.62 -4.91
N ILE A 84 -0.60 6.64 -4.03
CA ILE A 84 -1.21 6.68 -2.71
C ILE A 84 -0.14 6.72 -1.63
N ASP A 85 -0.13 7.82 -0.89
CA ASP A 85 0.59 7.96 0.38
C ASP A 85 -0.44 8.19 1.49
N VAL A 86 -0.56 7.25 2.41
CA VAL A 86 -1.64 7.25 3.42
C VAL A 86 -1.52 8.39 4.45
N LEU A 87 -0.38 9.08 4.46
CA LEU A 87 -0.18 10.31 5.22
C LEU A 87 -0.70 11.56 4.47
N GLY A 88 -1.09 11.41 3.20
CA GLY A 88 -1.59 12.50 2.34
C GLY A 88 -0.49 13.43 1.85
N GLU A 89 0.77 12.98 1.87
CA GLU A 89 1.93 13.77 1.50
C GLU A 89 2.18 13.74 -0.01
N GLU A 90 2.73 14.84 -0.54
CA GLU A 90 3.21 14.86 -1.92
C GLU A 90 4.47 13.99 -2.07
N CYS A 91 4.64 13.38 -3.25
CA CYS A 91 5.83 12.59 -3.52
C CYS A 91 7.08 13.50 -3.55
N THR A 92 7.89 13.45 -2.49
CA THR A 92 9.16 14.18 -2.37
C THR A 92 10.39 13.31 -2.69
N ASN A 93 10.26 11.98 -2.65
CA ASN A 93 11.37 11.07 -2.96
C ASN A 93 11.80 11.17 -4.43
N LYS A 94 13.05 11.58 -4.66
CA LYS A 94 13.59 11.83 -6.01
C LYS A 94 13.57 10.60 -6.94
N HIS A 95 13.74 9.40 -6.41
CA HIS A 95 13.76 8.18 -7.22
C HIS A 95 12.36 7.81 -7.69
N ILE A 96 11.38 7.92 -6.80
CA ILE A 96 9.97 7.70 -7.11
C ILE A 96 9.46 8.77 -8.07
N LYS A 97 9.79 10.06 -7.85
CA LYS A 97 9.44 11.14 -8.81
C LYS A 97 9.98 10.86 -10.21
N LYS A 98 11.26 10.49 -10.31
CA LYS A 98 11.89 10.13 -11.59
C LYS A 98 11.17 8.96 -12.28
N TYR A 99 10.75 7.95 -11.51
CA TYR A 99 9.98 6.83 -12.04
C TYR A 99 8.59 7.26 -12.52
N LEU A 100 7.87 8.07 -11.74
CA LEU A 100 6.56 8.59 -12.12
C LEU A 100 6.64 9.47 -13.39
N ASP A 101 7.66 10.32 -13.51
CA ASP A 101 7.93 11.11 -14.71
C ASP A 101 8.22 10.22 -15.93
N TYR A 102 8.93 9.10 -15.71
CA TYR A 102 9.23 8.13 -16.77
C TYR A 102 7.97 7.45 -17.33
N LEU A 103 6.92 7.29 -16.52
CA LEU A 103 5.64 6.74 -16.99
C LEU A 103 4.91 7.65 -17.98
N ARG A 104 5.20 8.97 -17.96
CA ARG A 104 4.58 9.99 -18.84
C ARG A 104 3.05 10.00 -18.81
N LYS A 105 2.48 9.75 -17.64
CA LYS A 105 1.03 9.71 -17.42
C LYS A 105 0.61 10.76 -16.40
N PRO A 106 -0.59 11.35 -16.51
CA PRO A 106 -1.19 12.13 -15.44
C PRO A 106 -1.20 11.35 -14.12
N ILE A 107 -0.80 12.02 -13.05
CA ILE A 107 -0.74 11.42 -11.71
C ILE A 107 -1.88 11.97 -10.87
N GLN A 108 -2.64 11.07 -10.25
CA GLN A 108 -3.63 11.37 -9.24
C GLN A 108 -3.10 10.91 -7.89
N SER A 109 -3.17 11.78 -6.90
CA SER A 109 -2.76 11.45 -5.53
C SER A 109 -3.89 11.67 -4.53
N ASN A 110 -3.86 10.90 -3.43
CA ASN A 110 -4.71 11.25 -2.30
C ASN A 110 -4.12 12.48 -1.60
N ILE A 111 -4.96 13.48 -1.39
CA ILE A 111 -4.58 14.72 -0.67
C ILE A 111 -4.87 14.58 0.82
N ARG A 112 -5.64 13.55 1.20
CA ARG A 112 -6.13 13.37 2.57
C ARG A 112 -5.29 12.35 3.31
N LYS A 113 -4.80 12.78 4.46
CA LYS A 113 -4.25 11.92 5.50
C LYS A 113 -5.34 11.01 6.07
N ILE A 114 -5.08 9.72 6.05
CA ILE A 114 -5.98 8.67 6.55
C ILE A 114 -5.30 7.77 7.57
N GLN A 115 -3.99 7.88 7.74
CA GLN A 115 -3.21 7.22 8.78
C GLN A 115 -2.65 8.26 9.77
N SER A 116 -2.59 7.92 11.05
CA SER A 116 -1.91 8.75 12.06
C SER A 116 -0.38 8.69 11.91
N ASN A 117 0.34 9.79 12.15
CA ASN A 117 1.81 9.87 12.02
C ASN A 117 2.58 8.92 12.96
N THR A 118 1.93 8.43 14.01
CA THR A 118 2.51 7.51 15.00
C THR A 118 2.11 6.06 14.73
N SER A 119 1.19 5.82 13.78
CA SER A 119 0.79 4.48 13.37
C SER A 119 1.88 3.85 12.51
N ARG A 120 2.08 2.53 12.69
CA ARG A 120 3.01 1.71 11.90
C ARG A 120 2.29 0.82 10.89
N CYS A 121 1.02 1.10 10.62
CA CYS A 121 0.14 0.25 9.83
C CYS A 121 0.18 0.54 8.32
N CYS A 122 1.12 1.34 7.81
CA CYS A 122 1.08 1.84 6.41
C CYS A 122 1.08 0.70 5.38
N GLY A 123 1.75 -0.41 5.69
CA GLY A 123 1.69 -1.63 4.88
C GLY A 123 0.27 -2.22 4.73
N PHE A 124 -0.57 -2.17 5.78
CA PHE A 124 -1.95 -2.63 5.68
C PHE A 124 -2.78 -1.73 4.76
N PHE A 125 -2.60 -0.42 4.86
CA PHE A 125 -3.26 0.51 3.95
C PHE A 125 -2.81 0.29 2.49
N ALA A 126 -1.51 0.10 2.25
CA ALA A 126 -0.98 -0.21 0.93
C ALA A 126 -1.62 -1.48 0.35
N ILE A 127 -1.74 -2.54 1.16
CA ILE A 127 -2.46 -3.78 0.78
C ILE A 127 -3.90 -3.45 0.40
N VAL A 128 -4.63 -2.73 1.25
CA VAL A 128 -6.03 -2.37 1.01
C VAL A 128 -6.22 -1.63 -0.31
N TYR A 129 -5.38 -0.64 -0.61
CA TYR A 129 -5.48 0.12 -1.86
C TYR A 129 -5.17 -0.73 -3.10
N VAL A 130 -4.13 -1.56 -3.04
CA VAL A 130 -3.81 -2.46 -4.15
C VAL A 130 -4.97 -3.42 -4.39
N MET A 131 -5.53 -4.03 -3.34
CA MET A 131 -6.68 -4.93 -3.47
C MET A 131 -7.93 -4.22 -4.00
N TYR A 132 -8.21 -3.01 -3.53
CA TYR A 132 -9.33 -2.20 -4.00
C TYR A 132 -9.26 -1.94 -5.51
N PHE A 133 -8.08 -1.55 -6.03
CA PHE A 133 -7.91 -1.30 -7.46
C PHE A 133 -7.74 -2.56 -8.32
N GLU A 134 -7.33 -3.67 -7.72
CA GLU A 134 -7.38 -4.99 -8.37
C GLU A 134 -8.84 -5.44 -8.56
N ARG A 135 -9.70 -5.26 -7.56
CA ARG A 135 -11.09 -5.75 -7.52
C ARG A 135 -12.05 -4.67 -6.99
N PRO A 136 -12.40 -3.67 -7.82
CA PRO A 136 -13.18 -2.49 -7.37
C PRO A 136 -14.63 -2.80 -6.96
N THR A 137 -15.09 -4.05 -7.04
CA THR A 137 -16.41 -4.49 -6.58
C THR A 137 -16.43 -4.93 -5.11
N VAL A 138 -15.28 -4.92 -4.43
CA VAL A 138 -15.16 -5.40 -3.06
C VAL A 138 -15.33 -4.24 -2.08
N ILE A 139 -16.48 -4.20 -1.40
CA ILE A 139 -16.80 -3.50 -0.15
C ILE A 139 -16.27 -2.05 -0.08
N GLU A 140 -17.18 -1.08 -0.11
CA GLU A 140 -16.81 0.32 0.14
C GLU A 140 -16.16 0.48 1.52
N ILE A 141 -14.90 0.94 1.54
CA ILE A 141 -14.21 1.32 2.77
C ILE A 141 -14.35 2.82 2.96
N VAL A 142 -15.00 3.21 4.04
CA VAL A 142 -15.10 4.62 4.44
C VAL A 142 -14.12 4.87 5.57
N PHE A 143 -12.97 5.45 5.23
CA PHE A 143 -11.99 5.86 6.23
C PHE A 143 -12.49 7.04 7.07
N HIS A 144 -12.28 6.95 8.39
CA HIS A 144 -12.51 8.03 9.32
C HIS A 144 -11.64 9.24 8.99
N ARG A 145 -12.18 10.41 9.31
CA ARG A 145 -11.55 11.72 9.06
C ARG A 145 -11.25 12.41 10.39
N GLY A 146 -10.24 13.28 10.37
CA GLY A 146 -9.80 14.06 11.51
C GLY A 146 -8.82 13.31 12.41
N GLU A 147 -7.78 14.01 12.87
CA GLU A 147 -6.61 13.43 13.55
C GLU A 147 -6.98 12.51 14.73
N GLN A 148 -8.04 12.84 15.47
CA GLN A 148 -8.46 12.06 16.65
C GLN A 148 -9.00 10.67 16.32
N ASN A 149 -9.42 10.42 15.08
CA ASN A 149 -10.01 9.14 14.68
C ASN A 149 -9.12 8.30 13.77
N LEU A 150 -7.93 8.79 13.37
CA LEU A 150 -7.11 8.12 12.35
C LEU A 150 -6.64 6.73 12.78
N TYR A 151 -6.40 6.48 14.08
CA TYR A 151 -6.04 5.15 14.58
C TYR A 151 -7.13 4.10 14.33
N ARG A 152 -8.39 4.50 14.22
CA ARG A 152 -9.49 3.57 13.89
C ARG A 152 -9.38 3.04 12.46
N ASN A 153 -8.69 3.76 11.58
CA ASN A 153 -8.49 3.31 10.20
C ASN A 153 -7.50 2.14 10.11
N ASP A 154 -6.61 1.97 11.10
CA ASP A 154 -5.72 0.82 11.19
C ASP A 154 -6.53 -0.46 11.35
N ASP A 155 -7.45 -0.48 12.32
CA ASP A 155 -8.35 -1.59 12.57
C ASP A 155 -9.24 -1.90 11.37
N LEU A 156 -9.75 -0.86 10.68
CA LEU A 156 -10.54 -1.02 9.46
C LEU A 156 -9.74 -1.72 8.35
N CYS A 157 -8.47 -1.35 8.15
CA CYS A 157 -7.62 -2.01 7.15
C CYS A 157 -7.44 -3.51 7.47
N ILE A 158 -7.16 -3.82 8.74
CA ILE A 158 -7.00 -5.20 9.19
C ILE A 158 -8.29 -6.00 8.98
N GLN A 159 -9.44 -5.44 9.36
CA GLN A 159 -10.75 -6.08 9.18
C GLN A 159 -11.05 -6.34 7.70
N TYR A 160 -10.76 -5.38 6.82
CA TYR A 160 -10.96 -5.52 5.39
C TYR A 160 -10.12 -6.66 4.79
N ILE A 161 -8.84 -6.71 5.15
CA ILE A 161 -7.92 -7.78 4.72
C ILE A 161 -8.40 -9.15 5.19
N ILE A 162 -8.95 -9.26 6.41
CA ILE A 162 -9.53 -10.50 6.94
C ILE A 162 -10.81 -10.89 6.17
N ALA A 163 -11.68 -9.93 5.87
CA ALA A 163 -12.94 -10.17 5.18
C ALA A 163 -12.73 -10.71 3.75
N LEU A 164 -11.67 -10.24 3.08
CA LEU A 164 -11.31 -10.62 1.71
C LEU A 164 -10.75 -12.03 1.52
N ARG A 165 -10.50 -12.77 2.62
CA ARG A 165 -10.04 -14.16 2.61
C ARG A 165 -11.17 -15.19 2.59
N GLN A 166 -12.42 -14.76 2.60
CA GLN A 166 -13.62 -15.60 2.54
C GLN A 166 -14.14 -15.67 1.09
#